data_AF-A0A7D5KBI8-F1
#
_entry.id   AF-A0A7D5KBI8-F1
#
_cell.length_a   1.000
_cell.length_b   1.000
_cell.length_c   1.000
_cell.angle_alpha   90.00
_cell.angle_beta   90.00
_cell.angle_gamma   90.00
#
_symmetry.space_group_name_H-M   'P 1'
#
loop_
_entity.id
_entity.type
_entity.pdbx_description
1 polymer ?
#
loop_
_entity_poly.entity_id
_entity_poly.type
_entity_poly.pdbx_seq_one_letter_code
_entity_poly.pdbx_strand_id
1 'polypeptide(L)'
;MIAIGTPKGRNWFYRWFKRGQSDDYPDVASFQVPTHQNPHIPNSEVAAARDDMPDCVFEQEYLAKFVDDASGVFQNIRKRNVESYFLPMSAAESTGPYAIGVNFARVEDWTVIVVLDADGRIVAFKRLQQTTWTRIQQTVERFADTYTPSATVLDATRDNKIVHDLEDSGYFVDPVRFSPANKRTLIENLTTELEAGRITIPESVKTLINELQVYESQTSERGRVRYTSPSGFHDDCVDALALAVSAEDPNPRATPSTF
;
A
#
# COMPACT_ATOMS: atom_id res chain seq x y z
N MET A 1 -25.89 10.76 28.43
CA MET A 1 -25.53 10.38 27.05
C MET A 1 -24.49 9.27 27.15
N ILE A 2 -24.63 8.19 26.38
CA ILE A 2 -23.61 7.15 26.24
C ILE A 2 -23.16 7.17 24.79
N ALA A 3 -21.85 7.31 24.55
CA ALA A 3 -21.25 7.28 23.23
C ALA A 3 -20.15 6.21 23.22
N ILE A 4 -20.23 5.28 22.26
CA ILE A 4 -19.30 4.15 22.11
C ILE A 4 -18.78 4.18 20.68
N GLY A 5 -17.48 4.04 20.51
CA GLY A 5 -16.84 4.01 19.19
C GLY A 5 -15.32 3.90 19.30
N THR A 6 -14.67 3.71 18.16
CA THR A 6 -13.21 3.69 18.03
C THR A 6 -12.66 5.11 17.91
N PRO A 7 -11.49 5.42 18.50
CA PRO A 7 -10.80 6.67 18.24
C PRO A 7 -10.65 6.93 16.74
N LYS A 8 -10.86 8.20 16.33
CA LYS A 8 -10.69 8.59 14.94
C LYS A 8 -10.45 10.09 14.84
N GLY A 9 -9.18 10.47 14.74
CA GLY A 9 -8.78 11.88 14.74
C GLY A 9 -9.23 12.65 15.99
N ARG A 10 -9.04 13.96 15.97
CA ARG A 10 -9.39 14.86 17.10
C ARG A 10 -10.76 15.51 16.97
N ASN A 11 -11.79 14.68 16.74
CA ASN A 11 -13.15 15.12 16.45
C ASN A 11 -14.00 15.42 17.73
N TRP A 12 -15.34 15.49 17.59
CA TRP A 12 -16.26 15.66 18.72
C TRP A 12 -16.10 14.58 19.81
N PHE A 13 -15.90 13.32 19.43
CA PHE A 13 -15.73 12.19 20.35
C PHE A 13 -14.44 12.34 21.16
N TYR A 14 -13.33 12.72 20.51
CA TYR A 14 -12.08 13.07 21.19
C TYR A 14 -12.26 14.18 22.23
N ARG A 15 -12.98 15.26 21.88
CA ARG A 15 -13.23 16.38 22.80
C ARG A 15 -13.99 15.93 24.04
N TRP A 16 -15.03 15.11 23.90
CA TRP A 16 -15.76 14.55 25.04
C TRP A 16 -14.92 13.54 25.84
N PHE A 17 -14.12 12.72 25.15
CA PHE A 17 -13.18 11.83 25.80
C PHE A 17 -12.20 12.60 26.69
N LYS A 18 -11.62 13.72 26.21
CA LYS A 18 -10.74 14.59 27.01
C LYS A 18 -11.47 15.28 28.16
N ARG A 19 -12.74 15.65 28.00
CA ARG A 19 -13.55 16.20 29.10
C ARG A 19 -13.71 15.19 30.24
N GLY A 20 -14.00 13.93 29.92
CA GLY A 20 -14.11 12.87 30.92
C GLY A 20 -12.79 12.48 31.62
N GLN A 21 -11.67 13.09 31.24
CA GLN A 21 -10.37 12.97 31.90
C GLN A 21 -9.99 14.23 32.70
N SER A 22 -10.84 15.27 32.70
CA SER A 22 -10.57 16.55 33.35
C SER A 22 -11.46 16.72 34.58
N ASP A 23 -10.89 17.23 35.67
CA ASP A 23 -11.62 17.55 36.90
C ASP A 23 -12.64 18.69 36.71
N ASP A 24 -12.50 19.49 35.64
CA ASP A 24 -13.44 20.57 35.29
C ASP A 24 -14.83 20.06 34.88
N TYR A 25 -14.96 18.77 34.54
CA TYR A 25 -16.20 18.16 34.06
C TYR A 25 -16.54 16.90 34.88
N PRO A 26 -16.86 17.04 36.19
CA PRO A 26 -17.02 15.93 37.12
C PRO A 26 -18.22 15.01 36.82
N ASP A 27 -19.15 15.46 35.97
CA ASP A 27 -20.32 14.70 35.51
C ASP A 27 -20.04 13.87 34.24
N VAL A 28 -18.82 13.95 33.70
CA VAL A 28 -18.38 13.24 32.51
C VAL A 28 -17.29 12.25 32.90
N ALA A 29 -17.43 10.99 32.48
CA ALA A 29 -16.38 9.99 32.55
C ALA A 29 -16.08 9.46 31.16
N SER A 30 -14.81 9.16 30.90
CA SER A 30 -14.37 8.51 29.67
C SER A 30 -13.47 7.33 29.98
N PHE A 31 -13.57 6.29 29.15
CA PHE A 31 -12.84 5.04 29.32
C PHE A 31 -12.21 4.64 27.99
N GLN A 32 -11.02 4.05 28.06
CA GLN A 32 -10.29 3.54 26.91
C GLN A 32 -9.97 2.08 27.20
N VAL A 33 -10.45 1.18 26.34
CA VAL A 33 -10.34 -0.26 26.54
C VAL A 33 -9.67 -0.88 25.31
N PRO A 34 -8.34 -1.01 25.32
CA PRO A 34 -7.59 -1.72 24.28
C PRO A 34 -7.99 -3.19 24.16
N THR A 35 -7.83 -3.77 22.98
CA THR A 35 -8.19 -5.17 22.68
C THR A 35 -7.51 -6.18 23.62
N HIS A 36 -6.25 -5.94 24.00
CA HIS A 36 -5.49 -6.83 24.90
C HIS A 36 -6.07 -6.92 26.33
N GLN A 37 -6.99 -6.03 26.72
CA GLN A 37 -7.67 -6.12 28.02
C GLN A 37 -8.87 -7.08 27.98
N ASN A 38 -9.31 -7.52 26.79
CA ASN A 38 -10.40 -8.47 26.65
C ASN A 38 -9.89 -9.90 26.95
N PRO A 39 -10.34 -10.56 28.03
CA PRO A 39 -9.87 -11.90 28.40
C PRO A 39 -10.29 -13.00 27.43
N HIS A 40 -11.18 -12.69 26.48
CA HIS A 40 -11.66 -13.63 25.46
C HIS A 40 -10.86 -13.56 24.15
N ILE A 41 -9.90 -12.63 24.02
CA ILE A 41 -9.04 -12.50 22.85
C ILE A 41 -7.61 -12.87 23.28
N PRO A 42 -7.03 -13.95 22.73
CA PRO A 42 -5.65 -14.32 23.01
C PRO A 42 -4.68 -13.20 22.65
N ASN A 43 -3.69 -12.93 23.52
CA ASN A 43 -2.65 -11.93 23.23
C ASN A 43 -1.84 -12.27 21.96
N SER A 44 -1.78 -13.54 21.56
CA SER A 44 -1.18 -13.96 20.31
C SER A 44 -1.92 -13.42 19.07
N GLU A 45 -3.25 -13.27 19.13
CA GLU A 45 -4.02 -12.68 18.03
C GLU A 45 -3.76 -11.18 17.92
N VAL A 46 -3.64 -10.48 19.05
CA VAL A 46 -3.25 -9.07 19.08
C VAL A 46 -1.83 -8.87 18.56
N ALA A 47 -0.91 -9.78 18.89
CA ALA A 47 0.46 -9.76 18.37
C ALA A 47 0.50 -9.99 16.86
N ALA A 48 -0.23 -10.99 16.35
CA ALA A 48 -0.31 -11.26 14.92
C ALA A 48 -0.90 -10.07 14.14
N ALA A 49 -1.96 -9.44 14.67
CA ALA A 49 -2.57 -8.28 14.04
C ALA A 49 -1.59 -7.10 13.88
N ARG A 50 -0.61 -6.96 14.77
CA ARG A 50 0.41 -5.92 14.65
C ARG A 50 1.30 -6.10 13.42
N ASP A 51 1.57 -7.35 13.05
CA ASP A 51 2.46 -7.67 11.92
C ASP A 51 1.74 -7.56 10.57
N ASP A 52 0.41 -7.56 10.58
CA ASP A 52 -0.46 -7.60 9.40
C ASP A 52 -1.03 -6.23 8.99
N MET A 53 -0.83 -5.18 9.79
CA MET A 53 -1.34 -3.84 9.49
C MET A 53 -0.37 -2.73 9.88
N PRO A 54 -0.54 -1.52 9.33
CA PRO A 54 0.32 -0.40 9.68
C PRO A 54 0.29 -0.10 11.18
N ASP A 55 1.43 0.30 11.74
CA ASP A 55 1.56 0.60 13.17
C ASP A 55 0.50 1.64 13.60
N CYS A 56 0.24 2.67 12.80
CA CYS A 56 -0.77 3.69 13.12
C CYS A 56 -2.21 3.14 13.14
N VAL A 57 -2.54 2.20 12.27
CA VAL A 57 -3.85 1.52 12.24
C VAL A 57 -3.96 0.58 13.44
N PHE A 58 -2.89 -0.14 13.78
CA PHE A 58 -2.83 -0.98 14.97
C PHE A 58 -3.00 -0.15 16.26
N GLU A 59 -2.33 0.99 16.37
CA GLU A 59 -2.49 1.90 17.51
C GLU A 59 -3.93 2.39 17.67
N GLN A 60 -4.59 2.72 16.56
CA GLN A 60 -5.98 3.18 16.57
C GLN A 60 -6.96 2.05 16.91
N GLU A 61 -6.90 0.94 16.18
CA GLU A 61 -7.94 -0.10 16.19
C GLU A 61 -7.73 -1.14 17.31
N TYR A 62 -6.48 -1.44 17.69
CA TYR A 62 -6.18 -2.44 18.73
C TYR A 62 -5.78 -1.82 20.06
N LEU A 63 -5.00 -0.73 20.04
CA LEU A 63 -4.58 -0.04 21.27
C LEU A 63 -5.56 1.06 21.70
N ALA A 64 -6.63 1.27 20.93
CA ALA A 64 -7.66 2.27 21.17
C ALA A 64 -7.10 3.69 21.34
N LYS A 65 -5.96 4.03 20.70
CA LYS A 65 -5.33 5.36 20.81
C LYS A 65 -5.93 6.38 19.84
N PHE A 66 -6.03 7.63 20.28
CA PHE A 66 -6.25 8.76 19.38
C PHE A 66 -4.94 9.12 18.68
N VAL A 67 -4.78 8.68 17.43
CA VAL A 67 -3.64 9.00 16.57
C VAL A 67 -3.90 10.34 15.85
N ASP A 68 -2.84 11.13 15.64
CA ASP A 68 -2.96 12.39 14.88
C ASP A 68 -3.11 12.11 13.39
N ASP A 69 -4.12 12.71 12.75
CA ASP A 69 -4.39 12.60 11.30
C ASP A 69 -3.28 13.26 10.43
N ALA A 70 -2.34 14.01 11.03
CA ALA A 70 -1.49 14.98 10.33
C ALA A 70 -0.06 14.50 10.01
N SER A 71 0.24 13.21 10.08
CA SER A 71 1.55 12.67 9.71
C SER A 71 1.50 11.97 8.35
N GLY A 72 2.57 12.11 7.56
CA GLY A 72 2.73 11.36 6.31
C GLY A 72 2.51 9.85 6.51
N VAL A 73 1.88 9.22 5.53
CA VAL A 73 1.47 7.80 5.57
C VAL A 73 2.70 6.91 5.72
N PHE A 74 3.74 7.22 4.97
CA PHE A 74 4.97 6.44 4.93
C PHE A 74 6.08 7.14 5.71
N GLN A 75 6.44 6.58 6.87
CA GLN A 75 7.44 7.18 7.75
C GLN A 75 8.83 6.54 7.59
N ASN A 76 9.88 7.35 7.76
CA ASN A 76 11.29 6.90 7.76
C ASN A 76 11.78 6.16 6.50
N ILE A 77 11.06 6.28 5.37
CA ILE A 77 11.34 5.56 4.12
C ILE A 77 12.80 5.68 3.67
N ARG A 78 13.37 6.89 3.69
CA ARG A 78 14.78 7.10 3.28
C ARG A 78 15.79 6.32 4.12
N LYS A 79 15.50 6.12 5.40
CA LYS A 79 16.41 5.43 6.32
C LYS A 79 16.18 3.92 6.28
N ARG A 80 14.93 3.49 6.10
CA ARG A 80 14.52 2.09 6.24
C ARG A 80 14.54 1.32 4.93
N ASN A 81 14.10 1.94 3.84
CA ASN A 81 13.78 1.22 2.59
C ASN A 81 14.61 1.69 1.39
N VAL A 82 15.47 2.71 1.53
CA VAL A 82 16.25 3.23 0.41
C VAL A 82 17.70 2.78 0.49
N GLU A 83 18.18 2.16 -0.59
CA GLU A 83 19.55 1.67 -0.73
C GLU A 83 20.20 2.13 -2.05
N SER A 84 21.53 2.03 -2.13
CA SER A 84 22.29 2.40 -3.33
C SER A 84 22.53 1.18 -4.22
N TYR A 85 21.83 1.15 -5.35
CA TYR A 85 22.04 0.20 -6.45
C TYR A 85 21.42 0.73 -7.75
N PHE A 86 21.76 0.10 -8.89
CA PHE A 86 21.39 0.58 -10.22
C PHE A 86 20.24 -0.20 -10.84
N LEU A 87 19.45 0.50 -11.66
CA LEU A 87 18.38 -0.07 -12.47
C LEU A 87 18.68 0.05 -13.98
N PRO A 88 18.12 -0.84 -14.82
CA PRO A 88 17.46 -2.09 -14.41
C PRO A 88 18.50 -3.10 -13.91
N MET A 89 18.12 -3.91 -12.93
CA MET A 89 18.89 -5.09 -12.53
C MET A 89 18.54 -6.23 -13.48
N SER A 90 19.52 -6.99 -13.97
CA SER A 90 19.20 -8.12 -14.83
C SER A 90 18.50 -9.25 -14.06
N ALA A 91 17.77 -10.11 -14.75
CA ALA A 91 17.18 -11.32 -14.15
C ALA A 91 18.24 -12.27 -13.56
N ALA A 92 19.50 -12.18 -14.00
CA ALA A 92 20.61 -12.96 -13.44
C ALA A 92 21.14 -12.37 -12.11
N GLU A 93 20.86 -11.09 -11.84
CA GLU A 93 21.28 -10.38 -10.63
C GLU A 93 20.12 -10.23 -9.62
N SER A 94 18.98 -10.84 -9.90
CA SER A 94 17.75 -10.76 -9.10
C SER A 94 17.08 -12.13 -8.93
N THR A 95 16.08 -12.19 -8.05
CA THR A 95 15.50 -13.46 -7.57
C THR A 95 14.02 -13.56 -7.97
N GLY A 96 13.64 -14.56 -8.77
CA GLY A 96 12.22 -14.84 -9.04
C GLY A 96 11.54 -15.61 -7.90
N PRO A 97 10.19 -15.71 -7.88
CA PRO A 97 9.26 -15.07 -8.83
C PRO A 97 9.24 -13.55 -8.68
N TYR A 98 8.80 -12.88 -9.75
CA TYR A 98 8.72 -11.43 -9.82
C TYR A 98 7.28 -10.93 -9.71
N ALA A 99 7.11 -9.73 -9.17
CA ALA A 99 5.83 -9.04 -9.15
C ALA A 99 5.92 -7.75 -9.96
N ILE A 100 5.02 -7.57 -10.92
CA ILE A 100 4.97 -6.41 -11.81
C ILE A 100 3.71 -5.62 -11.50
N GLY A 101 3.85 -4.43 -10.93
CA GLY A 101 2.75 -3.51 -10.71
C GLY A 101 2.69 -2.44 -11.80
N VAL A 102 1.51 -2.25 -12.38
CA VAL A 102 1.30 -1.27 -13.46
C VAL A 102 0.11 -0.36 -13.16
N ASN A 103 0.39 0.92 -12.93
CA ASN A 103 -0.64 1.95 -12.86
C ASN A 103 -0.76 2.65 -14.22
N PHE A 104 -1.95 2.66 -14.84
CA PHE A 104 -2.14 3.17 -16.20
C PHE A 104 -2.64 4.61 -16.21
N ALA A 105 -1.85 5.49 -16.82
CA ALA A 105 -2.27 6.84 -17.20
C ALA A 105 -1.57 7.33 -18.49
N ARG A 106 -2.07 8.40 -19.12
CA ARG A 106 -1.58 8.79 -20.45
C ARG A 106 -1.43 10.28 -20.70
N VAL A 107 -2.42 11.07 -20.28
CA VAL A 107 -2.55 12.47 -20.71
C VAL A 107 -1.83 13.40 -19.73
N GLU A 108 -2.34 13.47 -18.50
CA GLU A 108 -1.80 14.34 -17.45
C GLU A 108 -0.92 13.54 -16.49
N ASP A 109 -1.41 12.38 -16.04
CA ASP A 109 -0.68 11.48 -15.15
C ASP A 109 0.23 10.50 -15.90
N TRP A 110 1.10 9.82 -15.14
CA TRP A 110 2.12 8.91 -15.67
C TRP A 110 1.65 7.46 -15.60
N THR A 111 1.80 6.71 -16.70
CA THR A 111 1.85 5.25 -16.56
C THR A 111 3.15 4.90 -15.83
N VAL A 112 3.05 4.10 -14.77
CA VAL A 112 4.21 3.63 -14.00
C VAL A 112 4.21 2.11 -13.94
N ILE A 113 5.37 1.52 -14.19
CA ILE A 113 5.66 0.10 -14.09
C ILE A 113 6.74 -0.08 -13.03
N VAL A 114 6.47 -0.92 -12.03
CA VAL A 114 7.42 -1.33 -11.00
C VAL A 114 7.58 -2.85 -11.08
N VAL A 115 8.81 -3.34 -11.04
CA VAL A 115 9.11 -4.78 -10.92
C VAL A 115 9.80 -5.02 -9.59
N LEU A 116 9.23 -5.87 -8.76
CA LEU A 116 9.81 -6.40 -7.53
C LEU A 116 10.35 -7.81 -7.78
N ASP A 117 11.50 -8.12 -7.19
CA ASP A 117 11.98 -9.48 -7.05
C ASP A 117 11.46 -10.13 -5.76
N ALA A 118 11.74 -11.42 -5.58
CA ALA A 118 11.29 -12.20 -4.42
C ALA A 118 11.89 -11.72 -3.08
N ASP A 119 12.99 -10.97 -3.13
CA ASP A 119 13.62 -10.35 -1.96
C ASP A 119 13.01 -8.94 -1.66
N GLY A 120 12.00 -8.53 -2.44
CA GLY A 120 11.31 -7.25 -2.29
C GLY A 120 12.10 -6.05 -2.80
N ARG A 121 13.14 -6.25 -3.60
CA ARG A 121 13.90 -5.16 -4.22
C ARG A 121 13.19 -4.73 -5.49
N ILE A 122 13.07 -3.42 -5.71
CA ILE A 122 12.69 -2.91 -7.04
C ILE A 122 13.85 -3.19 -7.97
N VAL A 123 13.65 -4.03 -8.99
CA VAL A 123 14.66 -4.47 -9.96
C VAL A 123 14.47 -3.84 -11.34
N ALA A 124 13.28 -3.31 -11.62
CA ALA A 124 13.04 -2.41 -12.73
C ALA A 124 11.97 -1.37 -12.41
N PHE A 125 12.10 -0.21 -13.04
CA PHE A 125 11.20 0.92 -12.86
C PHE A 125 11.07 1.69 -14.16
N LYS A 126 9.83 1.99 -14.58
CA LYS A 126 9.58 2.78 -15.78
C LYS A 126 8.41 3.72 -15.60
N ARG A 127 8.58 4.96 -16.05
CA ARG A 127 7.51 5.94 -16.21
C ARG A 127 7.32 6.27 -17.69
N LEU A 128 6.07 6.37 -18.11
CA LEU A 128 5.65 6.70 -19.48
C LEU A 128 4.55 7.77 -19.41
N GLN A 129 4.65 8.80 -20.26
CA GLN A 129 3.64 9.85 -20.40
C GLN A 129 3.56 10.25 -21.87
N GLN A 130 2.43 10.82 -22.30
CA GLN A 130 2.26 11.33 -23.67
C GLN A 130 2.63 10.29 -24.73
N THR A 131 2.23 9.03 -24.51
CA THR A 131 2.57 7.91 -25.38
C THR A 131 1.34 7.10 -25.78
N THR A 132 1.52 6.11 -26.66
CA THR A 132 0.42 5.27 -27.18
C THR A 132 0.17 4.07 -26.27
N TRP A 133 -1.07 3.57 -26.28
CA TRP A 133 -1.42 2.33 -25.58
C TRP A 133 -0.58 1.14 -26.05
N THR A 134 -0.33 1.03 -27.36
CA THR A 134 0.56 0.01 -27.93
C THR A 134 1.96 0.06 -27.33
N ARG A 135 2.53 1.26 -27.14
CA ARG A 135 3.86 1.39 -26.55
C ARG A 135 3.87 1.05 -25.06
N ILE A 136 2.81 1.38 -24.35
CA ILE A 136 2.63 0.97 -22.94
C ILE A 136 2.59 -0.56 -22.86
N GLN A 137 1.72 -1.21 -23.64
CA GLN A 137 1.59 -2.66 -23.68
C GLN A 137 2.93 -3.35 -24.01
N GLN A 138 3.61 -2.95 -25.09
CA GLN A 138 4.92 -3.49 -25.47
C GLN A 138 6.00 -3.29 -24.40
N THR A 139 5.85 -2.30 -23.51
CA THR A 139 6.76 -2.10 -22.39
C THR A 139 6.45 -3.06 -21.25
N VAL A 140 5.17 -3.29 -20.95
CA VAL A 140 4.72 -4.27 -19.95
C VAL A 140 5.12 -5.68 -20.38
N GLU A 141 4.82 -6.07 -21.63
CA GLU A 141 5.20 -7.37 -22.22
C GLU A 141 6.70 -7.63 -22.09
N ARG A 142 7.53 -6.64 -22.46
CA ARG A 142 8.99 -6.76 -22.34
C ARG A 142 9.46 -6.99 -20.90
N PHE A 143 8.82 -6.35 -19.92
CA PHE A 143 9.17 -6.58 -18.52
C PHE A 143 8.75 -7.97 -18.07
N ALA A 144 7.54 -8.42 -18.41
CA ALA A 144 7.06 -9.77 -18.11
C ALA A 144 7.92 -10.86 -18.77
N ASP A 145 8.38 -10.63 -20.01
CA ASP A 145 9.31 -11.54 -20.71
C ASP A 145 10.70 -11.57 -20.07
N THR A 146 11.19 -10.42 -19.57
CA THR A 146 12.52 -10.31 -18.97
C THR A 146 12.57 -10.92 -17.58
N TYR A 147 11.51 -10.72 -16.79
CA TYR A 147 11.44 -11.10 -15.38
C TYR A 147 10.44 -12.24 -15.21
N THR A 148 10.88 -13.48 -15.43
CA THR A 148 10.03 -14.67 -15.42
C THR A 148 10.48 -15.68 -14.35
N PRO A 149 9.55 -16.39 -13.67
CA PRO A 149 8.09 -16.22 -13.71
C PRO A 149 7.66 -14.92 -13.02
N SER A 150 6.60 -14.28 -13.53
CA SER A 150 6.03 -13.06 -12.94
C SER A 150 4.51 -13.07 -12.82
N ALA A 151 4.01 -12.43 -11.77
CA ALA A 151 2.62 -11.97 -11.70
C ALA A 151 2.52 -10.49 -12.08
N THR A 152 1.63 -10.15 -13.02
CA THR A 152 1.45 -8.77 -13.50
C THR A 152 0.13 -8.19 -13.01
N VAL A 153 0.19 -7.34 -11.99
CA VAL A 153 -0.97 -6.67 -11.39
C VAL A 153 -1.19 -5.32 -12.07
N LEU A 154 -2.38 -5.10 -12.63
CA LEU A 154 -2.68 -3.95 -13.49
C LEU A 154 -3.82 -3.09 -12.92
N ASP A 155 -3.73 -1.77 -13.06
CA ASP A 155 -4.88 -0.89 -12.88
C ASP A 155 -5.93 -1.12 -13.98
N ALA A 156 -7.03 -1.78 -13.64
CA ALA A 156 -8.18 -2.03 -14.50
C ALA A 156 -9.37 -1.12 -14.21
N THR A 157 -9.18 -0.01 -13.47
CA THR A 157 -10.27 0.92 -13.10
C THR A 157 -11.02 1.43 -14.31
N ARG A 158 -10.27 1.78 -15.36
CA ARG A 158 -10.81 2.12 -16.68
C ARG A 158 -10.85 0.86 -17.53
N ASP A 159 -11.88 0.73 -18.36
CA ASP A 159 -11.92 -0.33 -19.36
C ASP A 159 -10.74 -0.15 -20.32
N ASN A 160 -9.78 -1.06 -20.24
CA ASN A 160 -8.52 -0.97 -20.96
C ASN A 160 -8.26 -2.29 -21.69
N LYS A 161 -8.34 -2.24 -23.03
CA LYS A 161 -8.08 -3.37 -23.92
C LYS A 161 -6.74 -4.06 -23.63
N ILE A 162 -5.76 -3.33 -23.09
CA ILE A 162 -4.44 -3.87 -22.72
C ILE A 162 -4.55 -5.05 -21.76
N VAL A 163 -5.49 -5.02 -20.80
CA VAL A 163 -5.66 -6.13 -19.85
C VAL A 163 -5.97 -7.43 -20.61
N HIS A 164 -6.98 -7.38 -21.48
CA HIS A 164 -7.37 -8.52 -22.31
C HIS A 164 -6.28 -8.91 -23.32
N ASP A 165 -5.59 -7.94 -23.92
CA ASP A 165 -4.51 -8.23 -24.87
C ASP A 165 -3.33 -8.97 -24.20
N LEU A 166 -3.03 -8.65 -22.92
CA LEU A 166 -2.00 -9.34 -22.13
C LEU A 166 -2.47 -10.75 -21.70
N GLU A 167 -3.71 -10.91 -21.27
CA GLU A 167 -4.31 -12.22 -20.96
C GLU A 167 -4.28 -13.14 -22.20
N ASP A 168 -4.73 -12.65 -23.35
CA ASP A 168 -4.74 -13.38 -24.63
C ASP A 168 -3.33 -13.77 -25.10
N SER A 169 -2.32 -12.99 -24.71
CA SER A 169 -0.90 -13.25 -24.98
C SER A 169 -0.27 -14.26 -24.01
N GLY A 170 -1.01 -14.75 -23.01
CA GLY A 170 -0.59 -15.80 -22.10
C GLY A 170 0.17 -15.32 -20.86
N TYR A 171 0.19 -14.02 -20.57
CA TYR A 171 0.79 -13.50 -19.34
C TYR A 171 -0.11 -13.79 -18.13
N PHE A 172 0.50 -14.04 -16.96
CA PHE A 172 -0.24 -14.13 -15.70
C PHE A 172 -0.60 -12.72 -15.23
N VAL A 173 -1.85 -12.32 -15.47
CA VAL A 173 -2.37 -10.98 -15.21
C VAL A 173 -3.38 -11.00 -14.07
N ASP A 174 -3.27 -10.06 -13.15
CA ASP A 174 -4.22 -9.80 -12.07
C ASP A 174 -4.78 -8.36 -12.17
N PRO A 175 -5.98 -8.18 -12.75
CA PRO A 175 -6.57 -6.86 -12.93
C PRO A 175 -7.22 -6.34 -11.65
N VAL A 176 -6.76 -5.19 -11.16
CA VAL A 176 -7.28 -4.52 -9.97
C VAL A 176 -8.04 -3.26 -10.34
N ARG A 177 -9.32 -3.19 -9.99
CA ARG A 177 -10.15 -1.97 -10.19
C ARG A 177 -10.09 -1.08 -8.96
N PHE A 178 -9.46 0.10 -9.00
CA PHE A 178 -9.44 1.00 -7.87
C PHE A 178 -10.84 1.50 -7.47
N SER A 179 -11.07 1.48 -6.17
CA SER A 179 -12.16 2.08 -5.43
C SER A 179 -11.57 2.69 -4.15
N PRO A 180 -12.24 3.62 -3.46
CA PRO A 180 -11.72 4.17 -2.21
C PRO A 180 -11.42 3.09 -1.15
N ALA A 181 -12.19 2.00 -1.14
CA ALA A 181 -12.02 0.91 -0.18
C ALA A 181 -10.80 0.05 -0.48
N ASN A 182 -10.63 -0.43 -1.72
CA ASN A 182 -9.47 -1.26 -2.03
C ASN A 182 -8.18 -0.45 -2.18
N LYS A 183 -8.22 0.83 -2.60
CA LYS A 183 -7.04 1.70 -2.58
C LYS A 183 -6.52 1.82 -1.15
N ARG A 184 -7.44 1.97 -0.19
CA ARG A 184 -7.08 1.92 1.23
C ARG A 184 -6.38 0.60 1.61
N THR A 185 -6.95 -0.55 1.24
CA THR A 185 -6.31 -1.85 1.52
C THR A 185 -4.93 -1.97 0.88
N LEU A 186 -4.77 -1.59 -0.38
CA LEU A 186 -3.48 -1.62 -1.09
C LEU A 186 -2.42 -0.75 -0.41
N ILE A 187 -2.80 0.47 -0.01
CA ILE A 187 -1.89 1.40 0.67
C ILE A 187 -1.56 0.94 2.09
N GLU A 188 -2.54 0.40 2.84
CA GLU A 188 -2.30 -0.17 4.17
C GLU A 188 -1.34 -1.37 4.06
N ASN A 189 -1.55 -2.30 3.12
CA ASN A 189 -0.64 -3.42 2.86
C ASN A 189 0.78 -2.92 2.50
N LEU A 190 0.88 -1.97 1.57
CA LEU A 190 2.17 -1.37 1.21
C LEU A 190 2.87 -0.73 2.42
N THR A 191 2.11 -0.07 3.28
CA THR A 191 2.65 0.57 4.49
C THR A 191 3.21 -0.50 5.44
N THR A 192 2.47 -1.59 5.67
CA THR A 192 2.94 -2.74 6.47
C THR A 192 4.26 -3.31 5.92
N GLU A 193 4.34 -3.56 4.62
CA GLU A 193 5.53 -4.12 3.97
C GLU A 193 6.75 -3.18 4.07
N LEU A 194 6.53 -1.88 3.88
CA LEU A 194 7.57 -0.87 4.05
C LEU A 194 8.02 -0.78 5.51
N GLU A 195 7.09 -0.80 6.48
CA GLU A 195 7.40 -0.74 7.91
C GLU A 195 8.20 -1.94 8.41
N ALA A 196 7.88 -3.12 7.88
CA ALA A 196 8.61 -4.36 8.13
C ALA A 196 9.99 -4.39 7.46
N GLY A 197 10.31 -3.43 6.57
CA GLY A 197 11.57 -3.40 5.83
C GLY A 197 11.66 -4.48 4.73
N ARG A 198 10.51 -5.01 4.28
CA ARG A 198 10.44 -6.06 3.25
C ARG A 198 10.57 -5.53 1.84
N ILE A 199 10.47 -4.20 1.64
CA ILE A 199 10.62 -3.55 0.33
C ILE A 199 11.86 -2.66 0.32
N THR A 200 12.68 -2.83 -0.72
CA THR A 200 13.90 -2.04 -0.96
C THR A 200 13.78 -1.24 -2.26
N ILE A 201 14.06 0.06 -2.16
CA ILE A 201 13.92 1.07 -3.20
C ILE A 201 15.31 1.63 -3.55
N PRO A 202 15.71 1.70 -4.82
CA PRO A 202 17.00 2.26 -5.18
C PRO A 202 16.95 3.78 -5.06
N GLU A 203 18.03 4.39 -4.57
CA GLU A 203 18.16 5.84 -4.41
C GLU A 203 17.94 6.64 -5.73
N SER A 204 18.14 5.97 -6.86
CA SER A 204 17.94 6.53 -8.20
C SER A 204 16.46 6.76 -8.53
N VAL A 205 15.52 6.08 -7.86
CA VAL A 205 14.06 6.19 -8.08
C VAL A 205 13.49 7.36 -7.26
N LYS A 206 14.05 8.55 -7.49
CA LYS A 206 13.74 9.77 -6.72
C LYS A 206 12.27 10.15 -6.75
N THR A 207 11.57 9.92 -7.86
CA THR A 207 10.14 10.24 -7.96
C THR A 207 9.32 9.41 -6.97
N LEU A 208 9.46 8.08 -6.99
CA LEU A 208 8.76 7.21 -6.05
C LEU A 208 9.07 7.58 -4.59
N ILE A 209 10.35 7.81 -4.27
CA ILE A 209 10.75 8.21 -2.92
C ILE A 209 10.06 9.52 -2.51
N ASN A 210 10.02 10.52 -3.40
CA ASN A 210 9.38 11.79 -3.10
C ASN A 210 7.86 11.63 -2.94
N GLU A 211 7.19 10.86 -3.80
CA GLU A 211 5.76 10.59 -3.69
C GLU A 211 5.42 9.89 -2.36
N LEU A 212 6.18 8.86 -1.97
CA LEU A 212 6.03 8.21 -0.65
C LEU A 212 6.21 9.21 0.51
N GLN A 213 7.19 10.12 0.41
CA GLN A 213 7.45 11.08 1.49
C GLN A 213 6.37 12.14 1.67
N VAL A 214 5.64 12.49 0.62
CA VAL A 214 4.57 13.50 0.67
C VAL A 214 3.18 12.87 0.74
N TYR A 215 3.07 11.54 0.72
CA TYR A 215 1.78 10.85 0.73
C TYR A 215 1.03 11.06 2.05
N GLU A 216 -0.25 11.40 1.98
CA GLU A 216 -1.06 11.82 3.12
C GLU A 216 -2.33 10.98 3.26
N SER A 217 -2.80 10.86 4.51
CA SER A 217 -4.14 10.39 4.83
C SER A 217 -5.07 11.57 5.11
N GLN A 218 -6.19 11.63 4.41
CA GLN A 218 -7.23 12.63 4.64
C GLN A 218 -8.47 11.97 5.26
N THR A 219 -8.85 12.41 6.45
CA THR A 219 -10.08 11.98 7.10
C THR A 219 -11.19 12.98 6.80
N SER A 220 -12.22 12.53 6.07
CA SER A 220 -13.43 13.35 5.82
C SER A 220 -14.24 13.60 7.10
N GLU A 221 -15.13 14.61 7.08
CA GLU A 221 -16.03 14.94 8.20
C GLU A 221 -16.90 13.76 8.67
N ARG A 222 -17.21 12.83 7.75
CA ARG A 222 -17.97 11.60 8.03
C ARG A 222 -17.09 10.44 8.50
N GLY A 223 -15.81 10.69 8.77
CA GLY A 223 -14.86 9.69 9.21
C GLY A 223 -14.51 8.65 8.14
N ARG A 224 -14.53 8.98 6.84
CA ARG A 224 -13.88 8.14 5.82
C ARG A 224 -12.45 8.60 5.61
N VAL A 225 -11.51 7.67 5.72
CA VAL A 225 -10.09 7.89 5.43
C VAL A 225 -9.87 7.69 3.94
N ARG A 226 -9.11 8.58 3.33
CA ARG A 226 -8.65 8.50 1.95
C ARG A 226 -7.15 8.73 1.92
N TYR A 227 -6.43 7.87 1.22
CA TYR A 227 -5.01 8.05 0.96
C TYR A 227 -4.81 8.72 -0.39
N THR A 228 -3.96 9.74 -0.43
CA THR A 228 -3.73 10.56 -1.62
C THR A 228 -2.45 11.37 -1.46
N SER A 229 -1.89 11.80 -2.59
CA SER A 229 -0.89 12.88 -2.60
C SER A 229 -1.57 14.24 -2.38
N PRO A 230 -0.87 15.21 -1.76
CA PRO A 230 -1.33 16.59 -1.63
C PRO A 230 -1.47 17.26 -3.00
N SER A 231 -2.21 18.36 -3.04
CA SER A 231 -2.43 19.11 -4.29
C SER A 231 -1.12 19.53 -4.95
N GLY A 232 -0.99 19.27 -6.25
CA GLY A 232 0.22 19.56 -7.03
C GLY A 232 1.26 18.43 -7.05
N PHE A 233 0.97 17.31 -6.40
CA PHE A 233 1.78 16.09 -6.44
C PHE A 233 0.99 14.93 -7.08
N HIS A 234 1.72 13.95 -7.60
CA HIS A 234 1.17 12.71 -8.16
C HIS A 234 1.34 11.56 -7.16
N ASP A 235 0.59 10.49 -7.37
CA ASP A 235 0.72 9.23 -6.62
C ASP A 235 0.88 7.99 -7.52
N ASP A 236 1.18 8.23 -8.81
CA ASP A 236 1.21 7.15 -9.80
C ASP A 236 2.26 6.08 -9.47
N CYS A 237 3.41 6.48 -8.90
CA CYS A 237 4.47 5.54 -8.53
C CYS A 237 4.08 4.76 -7.26
N VAL A 238 3.42 5.42 -6.31
CA VAL A 238 2.92 4.77 -5.08
C VAL A 238 1.86 3.72 -5.44
N ASP A 239 0.91 4.07 -6.31
CA ASP A 239 -0.14 3.15 -6.77
C ASP A 239 0.47 1.96 -7.51
N ALA A 240 1.45 2.19 -8.41
CA ALA A 240 2.12 1.09 -9.11
C ALA A 240 2.92 0.17 -8.17
N LEU A 241 3.58 0.72 -7.15
CA LEU A 241 4.28 -0.08 -6.14
C LEU A 241 3.28 -0.88 -5.29
N ALA A 242 2.15 -0.27 -4.90
CA ALA A 242 1.12 -0.94 -4.12
C ALA A 242 0.51 -2.12 -4.88
N LEU A 243 0.31 -1.97 -6.20
CA LEU A 243 -0.11 -3.07 -7.09
C LEU A 243 0.94 -4.19 -7.16
N ALA A 244 2.23 -3.85 -7.27
CA ALA A 244 3.29 -4.86 -7.28
C ALA A 244 3.33 -5.65 -5.96
N VAL A 245 3.17 -4.96 -4.83
CA VAL A 245 3.13 -5.59 -3.50
C VAL A 245 1.92 -6.49 -3.31
N SER A 246 0.78 -6.18 -3.95
CA SER A 246 -0.42 -7.01 -3.85
C SER A 246 -0.41 -8.26 -4.72
N ALA A 247 0.65 -8.49 -5.51
CA ALA A 247 0.72 -9.62 -6.42
C ALA A 247 0.65 -10.96 -5.69
N GLU A 248 -0.17 -11.87 -6.19
CA GLU A 248 -0.14 -13.27 -5.77
C GLU A 248 1.09 -13.99 -6.34
N ASP A 249 1.53 -15.07 -5.68
CA ASP A 249 2.63 -15.90 -6.17
C ASP A 249 2.25 -16.50 -7.54
N PRO A 250 3.00 -16.20 -8.62
CA PRO A 250 2.72 -16.73 -9.95
C PRO A 250 2.99 -18.24 -10.07
N ASN A 251 3.66 -18.85 -9.08
CA ASN A 251 3.70 -20.30 -8.98
C ASN A 251 2.42 -20.79 -8.27
N PRO A 252 1.57 -21.59 -8.94
CA PRO A 252 0.41 -22.16 -8.27
C PRO A 252 0.87 -22.95 -7.05
N ARG A 253 0.28 -22.67 -5.88
CA ARG A 253 0.50 -23.47 -4.66
C ARG A 253 0.31 -24.93 -5.04
N ALA A 254 1.40 -25.72 -5.03
CA ALA A 254 1.29 -27.16 -5.11
C ALA A 254 0.37 -27.57 -3.96
N THR A 255 -0.84 -28.00 -4.26
CA THR A 255 -1.74 -28.58 -3.28
C THR A 255 -0.92 -29.63 -2.53
N PRO A 256 -0.76 -29.53 -1.19
CA PRO A 256 -0.07 -30.56 -0.45
C PRO A 256 -0.76 -31.87 -0.80
N SER A 257 -0.01 -32.79 -1.39
CA SER A 257 -0.46 -34.17 -1.57
C SER A 257 -0.76 -34.69 -0.18
N THR A 258 -2.03 -34.68 0.20
CA THR A 258 -2.53 -35.34 1.39
C THR A 258 -2.26 -36.84 1.21
N PHE A 259 -1.18 -37.30 1.83
CA PHE A 259 -1.02 -38.69 2.23
C PHE A 259 -1.48 -38.84 3.68
#